data_AF-A0A8S1C5B2-F1
#
_entry.id   AF-A0A8S1C5B2-F1
#
_cell.length_a   1.000
_cell.length_b   1.000
_cell.length_c   1.000
_cell.angle_alpha   90.00
_cell.angle_beta   90.00
_cell.angle_gamma   90.00
#
_symmetry.space_group_name_H-M   'P 1'
#
loop_
_entity.id
_entity.type
_entity.pdbx_description
1 polymer ?
#
loop_
_entity_poly.entity_id
_entity_poly.type
_entity_poly.pdbx_seq_one_letter_code
_entity_poly.pdbx_strand_id
1 'polypeptide(L)'
;METNIHVFFACLLLLAPSLVSSRVLRLCDKNLRTKVTDGTVQRDGSLLTINGTVFPVGTYWHERTSLDEIIWWTCPCMVGDCIRLCMRDVAAIAHLPMAPLPSHVPVWEGDVKKTVSVTQYFKVVHEAACTIEGFFWDDGLTTSDFRIQKDGSIYSPSKNDPFTSKYTKAKSYCLMPHENRRHLNVLLCDPILDWEVIVFPLFFVVSAVFLLLTVLAYVFTQNHYSVFDRSVVCFSCTLLLAYIGLTVKVLSAEASYITACKTMGKNSNCMPRNLCFIICILGINRTRYIGGI
;
A
#
# COMPACT_ATOMS: atom_id res chain seq x y z
N MET A 1 -16.15 -45.23 -5.02
CA MET A 1 -15.63 -44.10 -5.82
C MET A 1 -16.46 -42.84 -5.62
N GLU A 2 -17.79 -42.96 -5.46
CA GLU A 2 -18.70 -41.83 -5.15
C GLU A 2 -18.36 -41.06 -3.87
N THR A 3 -17.88 -41.72 -2.81
CA THR A 3 -17.55 -41.07 -1.53
C THR A 3 -16.41 -40.05 -1.62
N ASN A 4 -15.46 -40.20 -2.54
CA ASN A 4 -14.33 -39.27 -2.67
C ASN A 4 -14.69 -37.98 -3.41
N ILE A 5 -15.72 -38.01 -4.26
CA ILE A 5 -16.20 -36.83 -5.02
C ILE A 5 -16.91 -35.85 -4.08
N HIS A 6 -17.69 -36.36 -3.12
CA HIS A 6 -18.40 -35.52 -2.16
C HIS A 6 -17.46 -34.78 -1.20
N VAL A 7 -16.38 -35.43 -0.74
CA VAL A 7 -15.37 -34.80 0.13
C VAL A 7 -14.65 -33.68 -0.61
N PHE A 8 -14.35 -33.87 -1.90
CA PHE A 8 -13.68 -32.86 -2.72
C PHE A 8 -14.54 -31.62 -2.98
N PHE A 9 -15.81 -31.82 -3.36
CA PHE A 9 -16.77 -30.72 -3.55
C PHE A 9 -17.06 -29.97 -2.24
N ALA A 10 -17.12 -30.67 -1.11
CA ALA A 10 -17.27 -30.05 0.20
C ALA A 10 -16.07 -29.15 0.55
N CYS A 11 -14.84 -29.60 0.28
CA CYS A 11 -13.64 -28.76 0.45
C CYS A 11 -13.66 -27.53 -0.48
N LEU A 12 -14.11 -27.65 -1.73
CA LEU A 12 -14.18 -26.52 -2.66
C LEU A 12 -15.21 -25.45 -2.22
N LEU A 13 -16.39 -25.91 -1.80
CA LEU A 13 -17.47 -25.06 -1.32
C LEU A 13 -17.16 -24.38 0.01
N LEU A 14 -16.27 -24.96 0.83
CA LEU A 14 -15.78 -24.32 2.06
C LEU A 14 -14.72 -23.24 1.78
N LEU A 15 -14.03 -23.28 0.64
CA LEU A 15 -13.01 -22.28 0.27
C LEU A 15 -13.62 -21.06 -0.44
N ALA A 16 -14.71 -21.22 -1.20
CA ALA A 16 -15.33 -20.14 -1.98
C ALA A 16 -15.85 -18.92 -1.17
N PRO A 17 -16.46 -19.07 0.03
CA PRO A 17 -17.01 -17.93 0.77
C PRO A 17 -15.93 -17.05 1.41
N SER A 18 -14.73 -17.58 1.62
CA SER A 18 -13.62 -16.86 2.26
C SER A 18 -13.01 -15.77 1.39
N LEU A 19 -13.30 -15.76 0.08
CA LEU A 19 -12.76 -14.81 -0.89
C LEU A 19 -13.60 -13.55 -1.09
N VAL A 20 -14.82 -13.47 -0.54
CA VAL A 20 -15.71 -12.32 -0.70
C VAL A 20 -15.94 -11.63 0.65
N SER A 21 -14.86 -11.24 1.32
CA SER A 21 -14.97 -10.22 2.37
C SER A 21 -15.00 -8.85 1.68
N SER A 22 -16.20 -8.43 1.27
CA SER A 22 -16.45 -7.07 0.81
C SER A 22 -16.34 -6.13 2.00
N ARG A 23 -15.10 -5.80 2.40
CA ARG A 23 -14.88 -4.69 3.32
C ARG A 23 -15.45 -3.45 2.65
N VAL A 24 -16.43 -2.84 3.33
CA VAL A 24 -16.98 -1.52 2.98
C VAL A 24 -15.79 -0.62 2.65
N LEU A 25 -15.69 -0.24 1.37
CA LEU A 25 -14.59 0.56 0.85
C LEU A 25 -14.58 1.87 1.64
N ARG A 26 -13.63 2.02 2.56
CA ARG A 26 -13.27 3.35 3.03
C ARG A 26 -12.66 4.04 1.83
N LEU A 27 -13.39 4.98 1.23
CA LEU A 27 -12.98 5.66 0.00
C LEU A 27 -11.66 6.43 0.16
N CYS A 28 -11.28 6.75 1.39
CA CYS A 28 -10.06 7.50 1.68
C CYS A 28 -8.98 6.61 2.30
N ASP A 29 -7.83 6.61 1.64
CA ASP A 29 -6.61 5.98 2.13
C ASP A 29 -6.17 6.60 3.46
N LYS A 30 -5.64 5.78 4.37
CA LYS A 30 -5.06 6.24 5.64
C LYS A 30 -3.92 7.24 5.42
N ASN A 31 -3.25 7.18 4.28
CA ASN A 31 -2.17 8.11 3.90
C ASN A 31 -2.67 9.44 3.35
N LEU A 32 -3.98 9.59 3.12
CA LEU A 32 -4.58 10.83 2.61
C LEU A 32 -5.45 11.54 3.65
N ARG A 33 -5.54 11.01 4.87
CA ARG A 33 -6.31 11.61 5.94
C ARG A 33 -5.50 12.68 6.67
N THR A 34 -6.18 13.73 7.13
CA THR A 34 -5.60 14.78 7.97
C THR A 34 -6.49 15.00 9.19
N LYS A 35 -5.87 15.15 10.37
CA LYS A 35 -6.58 15.51 11.60
C LYS A 35 -7.03 16.97 11.51
N VAL A 36 -8.27 17.22 11.92
CA VAL A 36 -8.83 18.55 12.10
C VAL A 36 -9.32 18.65 13.53
N THR A 37 -8.77 19.59 14.28
CA THR A 37 -9.21 19.90 15.66
C THR A 37 -10.40 20.86 15.67
N ASP A 38 -10.43 21.79 14.71
CA ASP A 38 -11.32 22.96 14.77
C ASP A 38 -12.38 22.93 13.65
N GLY A 39 -13.16 21.85 13.60
CA GLY A 39 -14.24 21.66 12.64
C GLY A 39 -15.62 21.89 13.25
N THR A 40 -16.48 22.64 12.56
CA THR A 40 -17.90 22.82 12.95
C THR A 40 -18.79 22.12 11.95
N VAL A 41 -19.66 21.22 12.41
CA VAL A 41 -20.64 20.55 11.54
C VAL A 41 -21.78 21.53 11.23
N GLN A 42 -22.01 21.79 9.95
CA GLN A 42 -23.08 22.65 9.46
C GLN A 42 -24.44 21.92 9.50
N ARG A 43 -25.53 22.66 9.25
CA ARG A 43 -26.90 22.11 9.27
C ARG A 43 -27.13 21.03 8.21
N ASP A 44 -26.42 21.10 7.09
CA ASP A 44 -26.47 20.12 6.01
C ASP A 44 -25.63 18.85 6.30
N GLY A 45 -24.96 18.80 7.45
CA GLY A 45 -24.05 17.72 7.81
C GLY A 45 -22.67 17.83 7.16
N SER A 46 -22.32 18.92 6.50
CA SER A 46 -20.94 19.15 6.06
C SER A 46 -20.06 19.62 7.23
N LEU A 47 -18.75 19.40 7.17
CA LEU A 47 -17.79 19.90 8.15
C LEU A 47 -17.09 21.15 7.61
N LEU A 48 -17.28 22.30 8.27
CA LEU A 48 -16.56 23.55 7.99
C LEU A 48 -15.32 23.65 8.87
N THR A 49 -14.14 23.79 8.26
CA THR A 49 -12.90 24.05 9.00
C THR A 49 -12.66 25.53 9.19
N ILE A 50 -11.81 25.88 10.16
CA ILE A 50 -11.39 27.28 10.42
C ILE A 50 -10.75 27.96 9.20
N ASN A 51 -10.17 27.18 8.29
CA ASN A 51 -9.58 27.65 7.03
C ASN A 51 -10.64 27.86 5.92
N GLY A 52 -11.94 27.81 6.26
CA GLY A 52 -13.05 27.97 5.32
C GLY A 52 -13.25 26.81 4.35
N THR A 53 -12.59 25.66 4.57
CA THR A 53 -12.78 24.49 3.71
C THR A 53 -13.98 23.69 4.18
N VAL A 54 -14.89 23.38 3.25
CA VAL A 54 -16.10 22.60 3.51
C VAL A 54 -15.88 21.16 3.05
N PHE A 55 -16.06 20.20 3.96
CA PHE A 55 -15.97 18.77 3.67
C PHE A 55 -17.39 18.17 3.62
N PRO A 56 -17.83 17.63 2.47
CA PRO A 56 -19.15 17.02 2.36
C PRO A 56 -19.25 15.72 3.16
N VAL A 57 -20.48 15.31 3.48
CA VAL A 57 -20.77 14.04 4.17
C VAL A 57 -20.07 12.88 3.44
N GLY A 58 -19.39 12.02 4.20
CA GLY A 58 -18.65 10.87 3.66
C GLY A 58 -17.17 11.14 3.34
N THR A 59 -16.73 12.40 3.34
CA THR A 59 -15.30 12.77 3.19
C THR A 59 -14.59 13.03 4.52
N TYR A 60 -15.32 12.92 5.63
CA TYR A 60 -14.82 13.05 6.98
C TYR A 60 -15.49 12.04 7.92
N TRP A 61 -14.84 11.73 9.02
CA TRP A 61 -15.39 10.92 10.11
C TRP A 61 -14.80 11.41 11.44
N HIS A 62 -15.45 11.08 12.55
CA HIS A 62 -14.88 11.36 13.87
C HIS A 62 -14.49 10.07 14.58
N GLU A 63 -13.47 10.19 15.42
CA GLU A 63 -13.07 9.18 16.37
C GLU A 63 -13.11 9.81 17.77
N ARG A 64 -13.79 9.15 18.71
CA ARG A 64 -13.83 9.58 20.09
C ARG A 64 -12.63 8.98 20.81
N THR A 65 -11.79 9.82 21.39
CA THR A 65 -10.62 9.37 22.15
C THR A 65 -11.01 8.88 23.54
N SER A 66 -10.07 8.25 24.26
CA SER A 66 -10.25 7.84 25.65
C SER A 66 -10.50 9.01 26.61
N LEU A 67 -10.19 10.25 26.21
CA LEU A 67 -10.41 11.47 26.97
C LEU A 67 -11.73 12.18 26.62
N ASP A 68 -12.61 11.49 25.88
CA ASP A 68 -13.87 12.04 25.33
C ASP A 68 -13.67 13.23 24.36
N GLU A 69 -12.43 13.48 23.91
CA GLU A 69 -12.16 14.42 22.83
C GLU A 69 -12.58 13.83 21.49
N ILE A 70 -13.30 14.62 20.69
CA ILE A 70 -13.71 14.25 19.33
C ILE A 70 -12.60 14.68 18.37
N ILE A 71 -11.94 13.71 17.75
CA ILE A 71 -10.98 13.95 16.68
C ILE A 71 -11.69 13.82 15.35
N TRP A 72 -11.71 14.89 14.55
CA TRP A 72 -12.17 14.83 13.18
C TRP A 72 -11.03 14.40 12.25
N TRP A 73 -11.29 13.39 11.44
CA TRP A 73 -10.45 12.98 10.34
C TRP A 73 -11.12 13.40 9.04
N THR A 74 -10.35 14.04 8.16
CA THR A 74 -10.84 14.52 6.87
C THR A 74 -9.98 13.97 5.74
N CYS A 75 -10.52 13.98 4.52
CA CYS A 75 -9.81 13.55 3.31
C CYS A 75 -9.74 14.67 2.28
N PRO A 76 -8.73 15.55 2.38
CA PRO A 76 -8.64 16.75 1.56
C PRO A 76 -8.61 16.46 0.05
N CYS A 77 -7.98 15.36 -0.33
CA CYS A 77 -7.87 14.91 -1.73
C CYS A 77 -9.20 14.52 -2.39
N MET A 78 -10.26 14.29 -1.61
CA MET A 78 -11.61 14.03 -2.16
C MET A 78 -12.38 15.32 -2.45
N VAL A 79 -11.95 16.45 -1.88
CA VAL A 79 -12.60 17.76 -2.02
C VAL A 79 -11.90 18.64 -3.05
N GLY A 80 -10.63 18.36 -3.35
CA GLY A 80 -9.89 19.04 -4.41
C GLY A 80 -8.47 18.50 -4.58
N ASP A 81 -7.72 19.16 -5.45
CA ASP A 81 -6.33 18.82 -5.74
C ASP A 81 -5.48 18.92 -4.46
N CYS A 82 -4.68 17.90 -4.19
CA CYS A 82 -3.94 17.80 -2.95
C CYS A 82 -2.49 17.39 -3.18
N ILE A 83 -1.63 17.83 -2.27
CA ILE A 83 -0.26 17.35 -2.18
C ILE A 83 0.00 16.87 -0.76
N ARG A 84 0.95 15.95 -0.63
CA ARG A 84 1.32 15.40 0.67
C ARG A 84 2.69 15.88 1.08
N LEU A 85 2.82 16.26 2.34
CA LEU A 85 4.08 16.64 2.95
C LEU A 85 4.51 15.57 3.94
N CYS A 86 5.79 15.25 3.91
CA CYS A 86 6.36 14.38 4.92
C CYS A 86 6.54 15.21 6.19
N MET A 87 5.64 15.10 7.15
CA MET A 87 5.95 15.43 8.54
C MET A 87 6.25 14.12 9.26
N ARG A 88 7.53 13.82 9.43
CA ARG A 88 7.92 12.90 10.51
C ARG A 88 7.63 13.62 11.82
N ASP A 89 7.31 12.89 12.88
CA ASP A 89 7.46 13.41 14.24
C ASP A 89 8.89 13.96 14.37
N VAL A 90 9.01 15.29 14.25
CA VAL A 90 10.28 16.03 14.17
C VAL A 90 11.10 15.85 15.46
N ALA A 91 10.48 15.28 16.50
CA ALA A 91 11.16 14.81 17.70
C ALA A 91 12.19 13.69 17.43
N ALA A 92 11.99 12.83 16.42
CA ALA A 92 12.90 11.72 16.13
C ALA A 92 14.07 12.08 15.20
N ILE A 93 13.98 13.21 14.47
CA ILE A 93 15.09 13.78 13.67
C ILE A 93 15.45 15.13 14.31
N ALA A 94 16.00 15.08 15.52
CA ALA A 94 16.15 16.21 16.44
C ALA A 94 17.08 17.37 16.01
N HIS A 95 17.52 17.46 14.74
CA HIS A 95 18.52 18.44 14.32
C HIS A 95 18.22 19.23 13.04
N LEU A 96 17.11 18.97 12.35
CA LEU A 96 16.73 19.76 11.18
C LEU A 96 15.54 20.66 11.53
N PRO A 97 15.72 21.99 11.61
CA PRO A 97 14.60 22.91 11.79
C PRO A 97 13.60 22.65 10.67
N MET A 98 12.31 22.53 11.01
CA MET A 98 11.23 22.53 10.03
C MET A 98 11.42 23.74 9.12
N ALA A 99 12.01 23.50 7.94
CA ALA A 99 12.06 24.54 6.93
C ALA A 99 10.61 24.75 6.49
N PRO A 100 10.08 25.99 6.56
CA PRO A 100 8.78 26.26 5.99
C PRO A 100 8.82 25.83 4.52
N LEU A 101 7.75 25.19 4.06
CA LEU A 101 7.67 24.88 2.64
C LEU A 101 7.88 26.15 1.82
N PRO A 102 8.50 26.04 0.64
CA PRO A 102 8.49 27.16 -0.28
C PRO A 102 7.02 27.53 -0.52
N SER A 103 6.70 28.81 -0.28
CA SER A 103 5.33 29.33 -0.45
C SER A 103 4.83 29.16 -1.88
N HIS A 104 5.75 28.95 -2.82
CA HIS A 104 5.50 28.76 -4.23
C HIS A 104 6.18 27.51 -4.76
N VAL A 105 5.47 26.75 -5.60
CA VAL A 105 6.00 25.57 -6.30
C VAL A 105 5.75 25.66 -7.79
N PRO A 106 6.64 25.12 -8.63
CA PRO A 106 6.39 25.01 -10.05
C PRO A 106 5.38 23.88 -10.32
N VAL A 107 4.24 24.24 -10.90
CA VAL A 107 3.20 23.32 -11.37
C VAL A 107 3.17 23.33 -12.88
N TRP A 108 3.01 22.16 -13.47
CA TRP A 108 2.93 21.98 -14.91
C TRP A 108 1.48 21.75 -15.34
N GLU A 109 1.03 22.53 -16.31
CA GLU A 109 -0.26 22.38 -16.99
C GLU A 109 0.04 22.15 -18.48
N GLY A 110 0.14 20.87 -18.86
CA GLY A 110 0.77 20.46 -20.12
C GLY A 110 2.26 20.78 -20.12
N ASP A 111 2.73 21.51 -21.14
CA ASP A 111 4.13 21.92 -21.28
C ASP A 111 4.44 23.29 -20.64
N VAL A 112 3.44 23.93 -20.01
CA VAL A 112 3.63 25.26 -19.40
C VAL A 112 3.94 25.13 -17.91
N LYS A 113 5.11 25.63 -17.52
CA LYS A 113 5.53 25.76 -16.12
C LYS A 113 4.95 27.05 -15.53
N LYS A 114 4.08 26.92 -14.53
CA LYS A 114 3.53 28.03 -13.74
C LYS A 114 4.00 27.94 -12.31
N THR A 115 4.35 29.08 -11.71
CA THR A 115 4.66 29.14 -10.28
C THR A 115 3.39 29.48 -9.52
N VAL A 116 2.92 28.58 -8.65
CA VAL A 116 1.67 28.76 -7.90
C VAL A 116 1.92 28.75 -6.40
N SER A 117 1.10 29.47 -5.65
CA SER A 117 1.14 29.40 -4.19
C SER A 117 0.61 28.04 -3.73
N VAL A 118 1.41 27.30 -2.96
CA VAL A 118 1.10 25.93 -2.53
C VAL A 118 -0.24 25.85 -1.80
N THR A 119 -0.45 26.74 -0.83
CA THR A 119 -1.62 26.73 0.06
C THR A 119 -2.89 27.23 -0.61
N GLN A 120 -2.76 28.05 -1.66
CA GLN A 120 -3.89 28.52 -2.44
C GLN A 120 -4.34 27.49 -3.46
N TYR A 121 -3.38 26.77 -4.07
CA TYR A 121 -3.65 25.87 -5.18
C TYR A 121 -3.96 24.44 -4.74
N PHE A 122 -3.26 23.95 -3.70
CA PHE A 122 -3.39 22.58 -3.23
C PHE A 122 -3.91 22.51 -1.80
N LYS A 123 -4.72 21.49 -1.53
CA LYS A 123 -4.97 21.04 -0.16
C LYS A 123 -3.76 20.27 0.34
N VAL A 124 -3.19 20.71 1.46
CA VAL A 124 -1.94 20.16 1.98
C VAL A 124 -2.22 19.12 3.06
N VAL A 125 -1.75 17.88 2.85
CA VAL A 125 -1.85 16.78 3.81
C VAL A 125 -0.55 16.71 4.61
N HIS A 126 -0.61 17.04 5.90
CA HIS A 126 0.56 17.21 6.76
C HIS A 126 0.97 15.95 7.54
N GLU A 127 0.02 15.12 7.99
CA GLU A 127 0.25 14.11 9.04
C GLU A 127 0.36 12.66 8.55
N ALA A 128 0.50 12.47 7.24
CA ALA A 128 0.60 11.14 6.66
C ALA A 128 2.06 10.79 6.34
N ALA A 129 2.86 10.64 7.40
CA ALA A 129 4.17 10.00 7.28
C ALA A 129 4.02 8.67 6.52
N CYS A 130 4.96 8.36 5.64
CA CYS A 130 5.02 7.02 5.08
C CYS A 130 5.07 6.02 6.25
N THR A 131 4.18 5.04 6.26
CA THR A 131 4.16 3.99 7.31
C THR A 131 5.40 3.11 7.28
N ILE A 132 6.10 3.09 6.14
CA ILE A 132 7.31 2.33 5.87
C ILE A 132 8.44 3.34 5.58
N GLU A 133 9.69 2.95 5.81
CA GLU A 133 10.87 3.68 5.31
C GLU A 133 10.67 3.98 3.82
N GLY A 134 10.32 5.22 3.51
CA GLY A 134 10.15 5.65 2.14
C GLY A 134 11.52 5.67 1.47
N PHE A 135 11.53 5.42 0.16
CA PHE A 135 12.73 5.58 -0.63
C PHE A 135 12.74 7.00 -1.19
N PHE A 136 13.87 7.70 -1.03
CA PHE A 136 14.06 8.93 -1.76
C PHE A 136 13.99 8.62 -3.24
N TRP A 137 13.27 9.46 -3.97
CA TRP A 137 13.32 9.43 -5.42
C TRP A 137 14.70 9.90 -5.85
N ASP A 138 15.61 8.96 -6.02
CA ASP A 138 16.96 9.19 -6.54
C ASP A 138 17.13 8.36 -7.80
N ASP A 139 16.91 9.00 -8.95
CA ASP A 139 17.13 8.38 -10.27
C ASP A 139 18.63 8.39 -10.66
N GLY A 140 19.55 8.64 -9.72
CA GLY A 140 20.99 8.79 -9.99
C GLY A 140 21.33 10.05 -10.80
N LEU A 141 20.33 10.88 -11.08
CA LEU A 141 20.40 12.15 -11.77
C LEU A 141 19.83 13.20 -10.82
N THR A 142 20.53 14.34 -10.73
CA THR A 142 20.18 15.52 -9.93
C THR A 142 18.70 15.60 -9.57
N THR A 143 18.41 15.73 -8.27
CA THR A 143 17.11 15.73 -7.56
C THR A 143 16.05 16.74 -8.05
N SER A 144 16.16 17.28 -9.27
CA SER A 144 15.48 18.48 -9.75
C SER A 144 14.39 18.28 -10.79
N ASP A 145 14.28 17.12 -11.44
CA ASP A 145 13.52 17.03 -12.71
C ASP A 145 12.08 16.50 -12.58
N PHE A 146 11.56 16.34 -11.36
CA PHE A 146 10.15 16.00 -11.18
C PHE A 146 9.24 17.22 -11.38
N ARG A 147 8.04 16.97 -11.91
CA ARG A 147 7.02 17.98 -12.22
C ARG A 147 5.78 17.67 -11.39
N ILE A 148 5.32 18.63 -10.60
CA ILE A 148 4.03 18.53 -9.92
C ILE A 148 2.94 18.96 -10.91
N GLN A 149 1.95 18.11 -11.12
CA GLN A 149 0.81 18.39 -11.98
C GLN A 149 -0.31 19.08 -11.20
N LYS A 150 -1.29 19.60 -11.92
CA LYS A 150 -2.46 20.28 -11.36
C LYS A 150 -3.28 19.41 -10.41
N ASP A 151 -3.39 18.11 -10.71
CA ASP A 151 -4.10 17.13 -9.87
C ASP A 151 -3.29 16.71 -8.61
N GLY A 152 -2.12 17.30 -8.41
CA GLY A 152 -1.19 16.92 -7.35
C GLY A 152 -0.47 15.61 -7.62
N SER A 153 -0.53 15.04 -8.81
CA SER A 153 0.36 13.94 -9.19
C SER A 153 1.78 14.46 -9.47
N ILE A 154 2.77 13.57 -9.30
CA ILE A 154 4.14 13.84 -9.69
C ILE A 154 4.46 13.05 -10.95
N TYR A 155 5.04 13.76 -11.91
CA TYR A 155 5.54 13.23 -13.16
C TYR A 155 7.07 13.38 -13.17
N SER A 156 7.77 12.26 -13.33
CA SER A 156 9.21 12.28 -13.62
C SER A 156 9.44 11.82 -15.06
N PRO A 157 9.97 12.67 -15.95
CA PRO A 157 10.40 12.23 -17.26
C PRO A 157 11.68 11.40 -17.13
N SER A 158 11.64 10.13 -17.54
CA SER A 158 12.84 9.31 -17.63
C SER A 158 13.75 9.84 -18.74
N LYS A 159 15.02 10.15 -18.41
CA LYS A 159 15.99 10.65 -19.41
C LYS A 159 16.38 9.57 -20.42
N ASN A 160 16.36 8.31 -20.00
CA ASN A 160 16.80 7.19 -20.82
C ASN A 160 15.68 6.61 -21.69
N ASP A 161 14.42 6.91 -21.35
CA ASP A 161 13.28 6.43 -22.11
C ASP A 161 12.09 7.40 -21.97
N PRO A 162 11.78 8.18 -23.01
CA PRO A 162 10.69 9.15 -22.98
C PRO A 162 9.30 8.50 -22.84
N PHE A 163 9.20 7.18 -23.03
CA PHE A 163 7.95 6.43 -22.90
C PHE A 163 7.73 5.89 -21.48
N THR A 164 8.77 5.77 -20.65
CA THR A 164 8.67 5.38 -19.23
C THR A 164 8.64 6.59 -18.32
N SER A 165 7.70 7.49 -18.56
CA SER A 165 7.36 8.48 -17.55
C SER A 165 6.62 7.84 -16.39
N LYS A 166 7.09 8.10 -15.17
CA LYS A 166 6.49 7.50 -13.97
C LYS A 166 5.55 8.50 -13.31
N TYR A 167 4.26 8.14 -13.33
CA TYR A 167 3.18 8.92 -12.73
C TYR A 167 2.90 8.41 -11.32
N THR A 168 2.98 9.30 -10.34
CA THR A 168 2.79 8.94 -8.92
C THR A 168 1.72 9.84 -8.31
N LYS A 169 0.62 9.25 -7.85
CA LYS A 169 -0.47 9.99 -7.17
C LYS A 169 -0.05 10.44 -5.77
N ALA A 170 -0.72 11.44 -5.21
CA ALA A 170 -0.46 11.95 -3.85
C ALA A 170 -0.49 10.86 -2.74
N LYS A 171 -1.21 9.75 -2.95
CA LYS A 171 -1.23 8.61 -2.01
C LYS A 171 0.11 7.90 -1.87
N SER A 172 0.93 7.93 -2.92
CA SER A 172 2.16 7.12 -3.04
C SER A 172 3.44 7.90 -2.78
N TYR A 173 3.37 9.22 -2.61
CA TYR A 173 4.53 10.05 -2.29
C TYR A 173 4.24 11.01 -1.15
N CYS A 174 5.29 11.57 -0.55
CA CYS A 174 5.23 12.81 0.20
C CYS A 174 6.42 13.71 -0.16
N LEU A 175 6.24 15.02 -0.06
CA LEU A 175 7.28 16.03 -0.32
C LEU A 175 7.97 16.39 0.98
N MET A 176 9.29 16.42 0.96
CA MET A 176 10.12 16.85 2.09
C MET A 176 11.09 17.92 1.62
N PRO A 177 11.31 19.02 2.37
CA PRO A 177 12.37 19.96 2.03
C PRO A 177 13.74 19.27 2.06
N HIS A 178 14.55 19.50 1.03
CA HIS A 178 15.96 19.12 1.03
C HIS A 178 16.71 19.96 2.09
N GLU A 179 17.82 19.44 2.61
CA GLU A 179 18.72 20.16 3.54
C GLU A 179 19.06 21.60 3.11
N ASN A 180 19.24 21.83 1.80
CA ASN A 180 19.53 23.16 1.25
C ASN A 180 18.32 24.11 1.18
N ARG A 181 17.12 23.68 1.62
CA ARG A 181 15.83 24.41 1.67
C ARG A 181 15.30 24.99 0.35
N ARG A 182 16.08 24.99 -0.72
CA ARG A 182 15.70 25.49 -2.06
C ARG A 182 15.06 24.42 -2.95
N HIS A 183 15.22 23.16 -2.57
CA HIS A 183 14.72 22.02 -3.34
C HIS A 183 13.76 21.20 -2.47
N LEU A 184 12.75 20.65 -3.13
CA LEU A 184 11.86 19.65 -2.55
C LEU A 184 12.34 18.28 -2.99
N ASN A 185 12.47 17.37 -2.05
CA ASN A 185 12.70 15.96 -2.33
C ASN A 185 11.36 15.23 -2.33
N VAL A 186 11.22 14.27 -3.22
CA VAL A 186 10.07 13.36 -3.27
C VAL A 186 10.46 12.09 -2.53
N LEU A 187 9.71 11.77 -1.48
CA LEU A 187 9.84 10.49 -0.77
C LEU A 187 8.70 9.58 -1.24
N LEU A 188 9.05 8.44 -1.81
CA LEU A 188 8.06 7.43 -2.19
C LEU A 188 7.67 6.62 -0.96
N CYS A 189 6.39 6.70 -0.59
CA CYS A 189 5.85 6.03 0.59
C CYS A 189 5.34 4.62 0.33
N ASP A 190 5.05 4.32 -0.92
CA ASP A 190 4.65 2.99 -1.36
C ASP A 190 5.66 2.57 -2.44
N PRO A 191 6.37 1.44 -2.30
CA PRO A 191 7.02 0.86 -3.46
C PRO A 191 5.93 0.66 -4.50
N ILE A 192 6.15 1.14 -5.72
CA ILE A 192 5.22 1.01 -6.85
C ILE A 192 5.01 -0.49 -7.09
N LEU A 193 4.04 -1.06 -6.40
CA LEU A 193 3.67 -2.47 -6.40
C LEU A 193 2.14 -2.59 -6.57
N ASP A 194 1.47 -1.51 -7.00
CA ASP A 194 0.01 -1.43 -7.04
C ASP A 194 -0.63 -2.44 -8.00
N TRP A 195 0.03 -2.77 -9.11
CA TRP A 195 -0.50 -3.78 -10.04
C TRP A 195 0.13 -5.15 -9.83
N GLU A 196 1.44 -5.26 -9.61
CA GLU A 196 2.10 -6.56 -9.40
C GLU A 196 1.54 -7.28 -8.16
N VAL A 197 1.25 -6.57 -7.07
CA VAL A 197 0.68 -7.18 -5.85
C VAL A 197 -0.75 -7.66 -6.03
N ILE A 198 -1.53 -7.07 -6.94
CA ILE A 198 -2.93 -7.45 -7.15
C ILE A 198 -3.04 -8.49 -8.26
N VAL A 199 -2.32 -8.27 -9.35
CA VAL A 199 -2.36 -9.08 -10.57
C VAL A 199 -1.70 -10.44 -10.35
N PHE A 200 -0.58 -10.47 -9.62
CA PHE A 200 0.11 -11.72 -9.30
C PHE A 200 -0.78 -12.72 -8.53
N PRO A 201 -1.37 -12.39 -7.36
CA PRO A 201 -2.24 -13.34 -6.66
C PRO A 201 -3.48 -13.71 -7.48
N LEU A 202 -4.02 -12.80 -8.30
CA LEU A 202 -5.14 -13.12 -9.19
C LEU A 202 -4.75 -14.19 -10.22
N PHE A 203 -3.61 -14.03 -10.90
CA PHE A 203 -3.08 -15.04 -11.82
C PHE A 203 -2.78 -16.36 -11.10
N PHE A 204 -2.33 -16.32 -9.85
CA PHE A 204 -2.12 -17.52 -9.04
C PHE A 204 -3.43 -18.26 -8.77
N VAL A 205 -4.49 -17.55 -8.38
CA VAL A 205 -5.82 -18.15 -8.15
C VAL A 205 -6.36 -18.77 -9.43
N VAL A 206 -6.33 -18.04 -10.55
CA VAL A 206 -6.79 -18.54 -11.85
C VAL A 206 -5.99 -19.78 -12.28
N SER A 207 -4.67 -19.76 -12.13
CA SER A 207 -3.80 -20.91 -12.44
C SER A 207 -4.11 -22.11 -11.55
N ALA A 208 -4.36 -21.90 -10.25
CA ALA A 208 -4.73 -22.97 -9.33
C ALA A 208 -6.08 -23.61 -9.71
N VAL A 209 -7.09 -22.82 -10.09
CA VAL A 209 -8.38 -23.34 -10.58
C VAL A 209 -8.19 -24.14 -11.86
N PHE A 210 -7.38 -23.64 -12.80
CA PHE A 210 -7.09 -24.35 -14.04
C PHE A 210 -6.38 -25.69 -13.81
N LEU A 211 -5.37 -25.74 -12.92
CA LEU A 211 -4.68 -26.97 -12.54
C LEU A 211 -5.63 -27.97 -11.88
N LEU A 212 -6.52 -27.49 -11.02
CA LEU A 212 -7.53 -28.32 -10.38
C LEU A 212 -8.49 -28.95 -11.39
N LEU A 213 -9.01 -28.15 -12.33
CA LEU A 213 -9.89 -28.62 -13.40
C LEU A 213 -9.16 -29.63 -14.30
N THR A 214 -7.88 -29.42 -14.56
CA THR A 214 -7.04 -30.34 -15.33
C THR A 214 -6.92 -31.68 -14.61
N VAL A 215 -6.60 -31.68 -13.32
CA VAL A 215 -6.54 -32.91 -12.50
C VAL A 215 -7.90 -33.63 -12.49
N LEU A 216 -9.00 -32.89 -12.32
CA LEU A 216 -10.35 -33.47 -12.36
C LEU A 216 -10.67 -34.11 -13.70
N ALA A 217 -10.42 -33.40 -14.82
CA ALA A 217 -10.64 -33.91 -16.16
C ALA A 217 -9.89 -35.23 -16.36
N TYR A 218 -8.61 -35.27 -15.99
CA TYR A 218 -7.82 -36.49 -16.05
C TYR A 218 -8.39 -37.60 -15.20
N VAL A 219 -8.83 -37.34 -13.96
CA VAL A 219 -9.41 -38.35 -13.05
C VAL A 219 -10.73 -38.92 -13.59
N PHE A 220 -11.53 -38.14 -14.33
CA PHE A 220 -12.80 -38.61 -14.88
C PHE A 220 -12.66 -39.43 -16.17
N THR A 221 -11.61 -39.20 -16.98
CA THR A 221 -11.34 -39.98 -18.21
C THR A 221 -10.62 -41.30 -17.93
N GLN A 222 -11.19 -42.16 -17.07
CA GLN A 222 -10.50 -43.35 -16.52
C GLN A 222 -10.16 -44.48 -17.50
N ASN A 223 -10.66 -44.45 -18.73
CA ASN A 223 -10.73 -45.70 -19.50
C ASN A 223 -9.44 -46.10 -20.23
N HIS A 224 -8.47 -45.21 -20.47
CA HIS A 224 -7.21 -45.60 -21.14
C HIS A 224 -6.03 -44.71 -20.73
N TYR A 225 -5.42 -44.95 -19.57
CA TYR A 225 -4.20 -44.21 -19.22
C TYR A 225 -2.97 -44.89 -19.79
N SER A 226 -2.32 -44.20 -20.72
CA SER A 226 -0.92 -44.46 -21.05
C SER A 226 -0.03 -44.10 -19.86
N VAL A 227 1.20 -44.62 -19.81
CA VAL A 227 2.18 -44.27 -18.76
C VAL A 227 2.41 -42.75 -18.72
N PHE A 228 2.31 -42.09 -19.88
CA PHE A 228 2.45 -40.65 -20.02
C PHE A 228 1.37 -39.88 -19.25
N ASP A 229 0.11 -40.31 -19.31
CA ASP A 229 -0.99 -39.62 -18.63
C ASP A 229 -0.83 -39.64 -17.10
N ARG A 230 -0.29 -40.73 -16.55
CA ARG A 230 0.01 -40.85 -15.12
C ARG A 230 1.10 -39.85 -14.68
N SER A 231 2.11 -39.64 -15.51
CA SER A 231 3.16 -38.64 -15.26
C SER A 231 2.61 -37.22 -15.25
N VAL A 232 1.69 -36.89 -16.16
CA VAL A 232 1.05 -35.56 -16.24
C VAL A 232 0.18 -35.29 -15.01
N VAL A 233 -0.58 -36.27 -14.54
CA VAL A 233 -1.38 -36.14 -13.31
C VAL A 233 -0.47 -35.92 -12.10
N CYS A 234 0.61 -36.71 -11.96
CA CYS A 234 1.56 -36.55 -10.88
C CYS A 234 2.20 -35.15 -10.88
N PHE A 235 2.65 -34.69 -12.05
CA PHE A 235 3.21 -33.35 -12.22
C PHE A 235 2.20 -32.27 -11.83
N SER A 236 0.97 -32.34 -12.33
CA SER A 236 -0.09 -31.38 -12.02
C SER A 236 -0.42 -31.35 -10.52
N CYS A 237 -0.45 -32.50 -9.85
CA CYS A 237 -0.63 -32.59 -8.39
C CYS A 237 0.54 -31.96 -7.62
N THR A 238 1.79 -32.22 -8.02
CA THR A 238 2.96 -31.59 -7.37
C THR A 238 2.97 -30.07 -7.55
N LEU A 239 2.55 -29.60 -8.72
CA LEU A 239 2.47 -28.18 -9.03
C LEU A 239 1.35 -27.52 -8.20
N LEU A 240 0.18 -28.16 -8.09
CA LEU A 240 -0.90 -27.70 -7.20
C LEU A 240 -0.44 -27.61 -5.73
N LEU A 241 0.28 -28.61 -5.22
CA LEU A 241 0.83 -28.59 -3.86
C LEU A 241 1.86 -27.47 -3.68
N ALA A 242 2.72 -27.23 -4.67
CA ALA A 242 3.68 -26.13 -4.65
C ALA A 242 2.96 -24.76 -4.61
N TYR A 243 1.87 -24.60 -5.37
CA TYR A 243 1.04 -23.39 -5.37
C TYR A 243 0.37 -23.17 -4.01
N ILE A 244 -0.19 -24.22 -3.40
CA ILE A 244 -0.76 -24.14 -2.05
C ILE A 244 0.33 -23.74 -1.04
N GLY A 245 1.50 -24.37 -1.10
CA GLY A 245 2.64 -24.03 -0.23
C GLY A 245 3.10 -22.58 -0.37
N LEU A 246 3.16 -22.07 -1.61
CA LEU A 246 3.51 -20.68 -1.88
C LEU A 246 2.45 -19.73 -1.31
N THR A 247 1.17 -20.04 -1.50
CA THR A 247 0.04 -19.25 -0.99
C THR A 247 0.06 -19.19 0.53
N VAL A 248 0.29 -20.33 1.20
CA VAL A 248 0.43 -20.39 2.67
C VAL A 248 1.61 -19.55 3.14
N LYS A 249 2.76 -19.60 2.45
CA LYS A 249 3.91 -18.74 2.80
C LYS A 249 3.62 -17.26 2.66
N VAL A 250 2.96 -16.85 1.57
CA VAL A 250 2.57 -15.45 1.34
C VAL A 250 1.60 -14.99 2.44
N LEU A 251 0.56 -15.78 2.74
CA LEU A 251 -0.40 -15.48 3.81
C LEU A 251 0.25 -15.45 5.19
N SER A 252 1.19 -16.37 5.46
CA SER A 252 1.95 -16.40 6.72
C SER A 252 2.85 -15.18 6.86
N ALA A 253 3.49 -14.72 5.79
CA ALA A 253 4.32 -13.53 5.81
C ALA A 253 3.49 -12.28 6.15
N GLU A 254 2.28 -12.18 5.60
CA GLU A 254 1.34 -11.10 5.93
C GLU A 254 0.83 -11.19 7.37
N ALA A 255 0.47 -12.39 7.85
CA ALA A 255 0.01 -12.60 9.22
C ALA A 255 1.10 -12.31 10.27
N SER A 256 2.34 -12.71 9.99
CA SER A 256 3.51 -12.38 10.83
C SER A 256 3.78 -10.89 10.84
N TYR A 257 3.63 -10.20 9.70
CA TYR A 257 3.76 -8.74 9.62
C TYR A 257 2.68 -8.02 10.45
N ILE A 258 1.42 -8.41 10.30
CA ILE A 258 0.30 -7.82 11.06
C ILE A 258 0.48 -8.06 12.56
N THR A 259 0.90 -9.27 12.95
CA THR A 259 1.13 -9.61 14.36
C THR A 259 2.32 -8.83 14.94
N ALA A 260 3.43 -8.72 14.19
CA ALA A 260 4.60 -7.95 14.61
C ALA A 260 4.31 -6.46 14.76
N CYS A 261 3.54 -5.87 13.85
CA CYS A 261 3.09 -4.47 13.99
C CYS A 261 2.15 -4.28 15.18
N LYS A 262 1.32 -5.28 15.51
CA LYS A 262 0.38 -5.21 16.64
C LYS A 262 1.06 -5.38 17.99
N THR A 263 2.10 -6.22 18.07
CA THR A 263 2.89 -6.40 19.31
C THR A 263 3.89 -5.27 19.55
N MET A 264 4.29 -4.54 18.51
CA MET A 264 5.20 -3.38 18.62
C MET A 264 4.52 -2.03 18.92
N GLY A 265 3.20 -1.98 19.12
CA GLY A 265 2.56 -0.78 19.68
C GLY A 265 3.02 -0.57 21.14
N LYS A 266 3.92 0.38 21.44
CA LYS A 266 3.55 1.80 21.55
C LYS A 266 4.70 2.80 21.32
N ASN A 267 5.95 2.39 21.01
CA ASN A 267 7.07 3.35 21.06
C ASN A 267 8.29 3.11 20.16
N SER A 268 8.25 2.21 19.17
CA SER A 268 9.42 2.01 18.31
C SER A 268 9.10 1.57 16.88
N ASN A 269 9.86 2.15 15.95
CA ASN A 269 9.77 2.02 14.50
C ASN A 269 9.70 0.55 14.06
N CYS A 270 8.65 0.18 13.34
CA CYS A 270 8.53 -1.12 12.69
C CYS A 270 9.61 -1.25 11.60
N MET A 271 10.36 -2.35 11.66
CA MET A 271 11.45 -2.69 10.73
C MET A 271 10.90 -2.87 9.29
N PRO A 272 11.64 -2.47 8.24
CA PRO A 272 11.17 -2.54 6.86
C PRO A 272 10.87 -3.98 6.38
N ARG A 273 9.80 -4.11 5.59
CA ARG A 273 9.23 -5.35 5.04
C ARG A 273 10.26 -6.26 4.34
N ASN A 274 11.28 -5.67 3.70
CA ASN A 274 12.33 -6.39 2.98
C ASN A 274 13.32 -7.14 3.90
N LEU A 275 13.65 -6.60 5.08
CA LEU A 275 14.51 -7.30 6.04
C LEU A 275 13.79 -8.48 6.69
N CYS A 276 12.49 -8.32 6.96
CA CYS A 276 11.68 -9.41 7.50
C CYS A 276 11.49 -10.54 6.48
N PHE A 277 11.29 -10.20 5.20
CA PHE A 277 11.19 -11.18 4.10
C PHE A 277 12.50 -11.96 3.91
N ILE A 278 13.66 -11.28 3.97
CA ILE A 278 14.98 -11.91 3.89
C ILE A 278 15.25 -12.79 5.12
N ILE A 279 14.90 -12.37 6.33
CA ILE A 279 15.08 -13.17 7.56
C ILE A 279 14.17 -14.40 7.57
N CYS A 280 12.94 -14.30 7.05
CA CYS A 280 12.02 -15.42 6.90
C CYS A 280 12.43 -16.40 5.78
N ILE A 281 13.03 -15.92 4.69
CA ILE A 281 13.56 -16.79 3.62
C ILE A 281 14.88 -17.44 4.04
N LEU A 282 15.76 -16.71 4.74
CA LEU A 282 17.07 -17.23 5.16
C LEU A 282 17.04 -18.20 6.33
N GLY A 283 15.86 -18.45 6.94
CA GLY A 283 15.70 -19.52 7.92
C GLY A 283 16.84 -19.56 8.93
N ILE A 284 17.06 -18.46 9.68
CA ILE A 284 17.94 -18.51 10.85
C ILE A 284 17.26 -19.42 11.85
N ASN A 285 17.61 -20.69 11.75
CA ASN A 285 17.30 -21.76 12.66
C ASN A 285 18.10 -21.50 13.95
N ARG A 286 17.68 -20.50 14.74
CA ARG A 286 18.18 -20.30 16.10
C ARG A 286 17.40 -21.21 17.05
N THR A 287 17.52 -22.51 16.82
CA THR A 287 17.23 -23.50 17.85
C THR A 287 18.30 -23.38 18.92
N ARG A 288 17.88 -22.90 20.10
CA ARG A 288 18.37 -23.24 21.45
C ARG A 288 19.71 -23.99 21.50
N TYR A 289 20.76 -23.30 21.92
CA TYR A 289 21.78 -23.89 22.79
C TYR A 289 21.59 -23.28 24.19
N ILE A 290 20.78 -23.96 25.00
CA ILE A 290 20.82 -23.89 26.45
C ILE A 290 21.26 -25.29 26.88
N GLY A 291 22.37 -25.39 27.62
CA GLY A 291 22.73 -26.58 28.38
C GLY A 291 24.17 -27.04 28.17
N GLY A 292 25.03 -26.76 29.15
CA GLY A 292 26.37 -27.32 29.26
C GLY A 292 27.27 -26.56 30.23
N ILE A 293 26.93 -26.59 31.52
CA ILE A 293 27.94 -26.63 32.60
C ILE A 293 28.25 -28.12 32.81
#